data_AF-A0AAE4ATB4-F1
#
_entry.id   AF-A0AAE4ATB4-F1
#
_cell.length_a   1.000
_cell.length_b   1.000
_cell.length_c   1.000
_cell.angle_alpha   90.00
_cell.angle_beta   90.00
_cell.angle_gamma   90.00
#
_symmetry.space_group_name_H-M   'P 1'
#
loop_
_entity.id
_entity.type
_entity.pdbx_description
1 polymer ?
#
loop_
_entity_poly.entity_id
_entity_poly.type
_entity_poly.pdbx_seq_one_letter_code
_entity_poly.pdbx_strand_id
1 'polypeptide(L)'
;MTKDEARRLAKENLEAITDEEDAAITAAAEADPDNPPADDLFRRRRGGRPPAETPKKSVSIRLDQDVIDRLKEGGPGWQTRANAALRKAVGLK
;
A
#
# COMPACT_ATOMS: atom_id res chain seq x y z
N MET A 1 16.61 11.83 0.74
CA MET A 1 16.29 11.15 2.00
C MET A 1 15.92 9.71 1.71
N THR A 2 16.73 8.76 2.15
CA THR A 2 16.43 7.33 2.05
C THR A 2 15.38 6.93 3.09
N LYS A 3 14.78 5.75 2.95
CA LYS A 3 13.79 5.23 3.89
C LYS A 3 14.36 5.09 5.31
N ASP A 4 15.64 4.79 5.43
CA ASP A 4 16.28 4.56 6.72
C ASP A 4 16.69 5.88 7.39
N GLU A 5 17.11 6.88 6.59
CA GLU A 5 17.29 8.25 7.09
C GLU A 5 15.97 8.83 7.61
N ALA A 6 14.87 8.62 6.88
CA ALA A 6 13.54 9.07 7.29
C ALA A 6 13.10 8.48 8.64
N ARG A 7 13.35 7.19 8.85
CA ARG A 7 13.02 6.48 10.10
C ARG A 7 13.86 6.97 11.27
N ARG A 8 15.15 7.22 11.05
CA ARG A 8 16.04 7.75 12.08
C ARG A 8 15.60 9.14 12.53
N LEU A 9 15.33 10.03 11.58
CA LEU A 9 14.85 11.38 11.85
C LEU A 9 13.51 11.35 12.60
N ALA A 10 12.57 10.49 12.20
CA ALA A 10 11.30 10.34 12.88
C ALA A 10 11.47 9.85 14.34
N LYS A 11 12.40 8.93 14.57
CA LYS A 11 12.71 8.43 15.91
C LYS A 11 13.34 9.52 16.79
N GLU A 12 14.28 10.27 16.25
CA GLU A 12 14.95 11.38 16.95
C GLU A 12 13.94 12.47 17.34
N ASN A 13 13.06 12.87 16.42
CA ASN A 13 12.00 13.83 16.71
C ASN A 13 11.01 13.31 17.77
N LEU A 14 10.72 12.00 17.77
CA LEU A 14 9.86 11.38 18.79
C LEU A 14 10.52 11.38 20.16
N GLU A 15 11.82 11.12 20.24
CA GLU A 15 12.57 11.13 21.50
C GLU A 15 12.81 12.55 22.03
N ALA A 16 12.78 13.56 21.15
CA ALA A 16 12.96 14.95 21.50
C ALA A 16 11.68 15.65 21.98
N ILE A 17 10.50 15.02 21.84
CA ILE A 17 9.24 15.60 22.29
C ILE A 17 9.23 15.70 23.82
N THR A 18 8.96 16.90 24.33
CA THR A 18 8.83 17.10 25.77
C THR A 18 7.43 16.69 26.25
N ASP A 19 7.31 16.36 27.55
CA ASP A 19 6.02 16.04 28.16
C ASP A 19 5.02 17.20 28.02
N GLU A 20 5.50 18.45 28.07
CA GLU A 20 4.70 19.65 27.90
C GLU A 20 4.16 19.79 26.46
N GLU A 21 5.01 19.53 25.47
CA GLU A 21 4.61 19.53 24.06
C GLU A 21 3.63 18.40 23.74
N ASP A 22 3.85 17.19 24.27
CA ASP A 22 2.94 16.05 24.10
C ASP A 22 1.55 16.33 24.72
N ALA A 23 1.52 16.94 25.91
CA ALA A 23 0.29 17.37 26.56
C ALA A 23 -0.46 18.43 25.73
N ALA A 24 0.26 19.41 25.17
CA ALA A 24 -0.33 20.44 24.32
C ALA A 24 -0.90 19.86 23.02
N ILE A 25 -0.20 18.91 22.39
CA ILE A 25 -0.66 18.21 21.18
C ILE A 25 -1.92 17.38 21.50
N THR A 26 -1.93 16.66 22.61
CA THR A 26 -3.07 15.86 23.05
C THR A 26 -4.29 16.74 23.31
N ALA A 27 -4.13 17.85 24.05
CA ALA A 27 -5.22 18.79 24.31
C ALA A 27 -5.77 19.42 23.02
N ALA A 28 -4.91 19.74 22.05
CA ALA A 28 -5.34 20.25 20.76
C ALA A 28 -6.17 19.23 19.96
N ALA A 29 -5.77 17.95 19.98
CA ALA A 29 -6.52 16.88 19.33
C ALA A 29 -7.86 16.60 20.03
N GLU A 30 -7.91 16.64 21.36
CA GLU A 30 -9.17 16.47 22.11
C GLU A 30 -10.16 17.60 21.85
N ALA A 31 -9.66 18.81 21.57
CA ALA A 31 -10.49 19.97 21.23
C ALA A 31 -10.99 19.98 19.78
N ASP A 32 -10.43 19.14 18.89
CA ASP A 32 -10.81 19.05 17.47
C ASP A 32 -11.71 17.81 17.21
N PRO A 33 -13.03 17.99 17.04
CA PRO A 33 -13.96 16.89 16.78
C PRO A 33 -13.69 16.12 15.47
N ASP A 34 -13.04 16.76 14.49
CA ASP A 34 -12.75 16.15 13.18
C ASP A 34 -11.40 15.41 13.17
N ASN A 35 -10.56 15.64 14.18
CA ASN A 35 -9.26 14.99 14.33
C ASN A 35 -8.97 14.59 15.79
N PRO A 36 -9.79 13.70 16.39
CA PRO A 36 -9.59 13.26 17.76
C PRO A 36 -8.28 12.44 17.89
N PRO A 37 -7.74 12.31 19.12
CA PRO A 37 -6.58 11.46 19.37
C PRO A 37 -6.81 10.04 18.86
N ALA A 38 -5.79 9.48 18.21
CA ALA A 38 -5.87 8.11 17.69
C ALA A 38 -5.96 7.10 18.84
N ASP A 39 -7.14 6.49 19.01
CA ASP A 39 -7.32 5.38 19.95
C ASP A 39 -6.64 4.08 19.47
N ASP A 40 -6.65 3.08 20.35
CA ASP A 40 -6.01 1.79 20.12
C ASP A 40 -6.67 0.99 18.97
N LEU A 41 -7.94 1.28 18.65
CA LEU A 41 -8.67 0.68 17.54
C LEU A 41 -8.35 1.36 16.20
N PHE A 42 -8.22 2.68 16.18
CA PHE A 42 -7.77 3.47 15.04
C PHE A 42 -6.34 3.08 14.64
N ARG A 43 -5.45 2.88 15.62
CA ARG A 43 -4.06 2.44 15.37
C ARG A 43 -3.96 1.02 14.80
N ARG A 44 -4.89 0.13 15.18
CA ARG A 44 -5.02 -1.24 14.66
C ARG A 44 -5.70 -1.31 13.30
N ARG A 45 -6.61 -0.37 13.01
CA ARG A 45 -7.14 -0.11 11.66
C ARG A 45 -6.09 0.59 10.82
N ARG A 46 -4.98 -0.09 10.53
CA ARG A 46 -4.07 0.33 9.46
C ARG A 46 -4.92 0.45 8.19
N GLY A 47 -5.22 1.68 7.79
CA GLY A 47 -6.04 1.97 6.62
C GLY A 47 -5.49 1.24 5.40
N GLY A 48 -6.37 0.58 4.64
CA GLY A 48 -6.00 -0.20 3.47
C GLY A 48 -7.09 -1.19 3.08
N ARG A 49 -7.06 -1.66 1.83
CA ARG A 49 -7.90 -2.78 1.40
C ARG A 49 -7.55 -4.01 2.24
N PRO A 50 -8.53 -4.77 2.75
CA PRO A 50 -8.25 -6.03 3.42
C PRO A 50 -7.31 -6.90 2.57
N PRO A 51 -6.30 -7.55 3.18
CA PRO A 51 -5.45 -8.47 2.46
C PRO A 51 -6.31 -9.51 1.74
N ALA A 52 -6.07 -9.70 0.44
CA ALA A 52 -6.71 -10.79 -0.28
C ALA A 52 -6.14 -12.12 0.23
N GLU A 53 -6.99 -13.12 0.47
CA GLU A 53 -6.55 -14.47 0.87
C GLU A 53 -5.61 -15.08 -0.17
N THR A 54 -5.87 -14.82 -1.46
CA THR A 54 -5.05 -15.28 -2.59
C THR A 54 -4.69 -14.12 -3.52
N PRO A 55 -3.64 -13.34 -3.21
CA PRO A 55 -3.23 -12.22 -4.05
C PRO A 55 -2.59 -12.72 -5.36
N LYS A 56 -2.72 -11.94 -6.43
CA LYS A 56 -1.95 -12.17 -7.67
C LYS A 56 -0.46 -12.02 -7.35
N LYS A 57 0.36 -12.94 -7.87
CA LYS A 57 1.82 -12.85 -7.74
C LYS A 57 2.39 -12.06 -8.91
N SER A 58 3.21 -11.05 -8.62
CA SER A 58 4.00 -10.36 -9.65
C SER A 58 5.18 -11.24 -10.03
N VAL A 59 5.32 -11.53 -11.32
CA VAL A 59 6.44 -12.29 -11.87
C VAL A 59 7.07 -11.50 -13.02
N SER A 60 8.39 -11.57 -13.15
CA SER A 60 9.11 -10.99 -14.28
C SER A 60 9.40 -12.10 -15.29
N ILE A 61 8.84 -11.99 -16.50
CA ILE A 61 9.04 -12.92 -17.60
C ILE A 61 9.37 -12.14 -18.88
N ARG A 62 10.17 -12.74 -19.77
CA ARG A 62 10.36 -12.23 -21.13
C ARG A 62 9.41 -12.99 -22.05
N LEU A 63 8.73 -12.24 -22.92
CA LEU A 63 7.83 -12.77 -23.93
C LEU A 63 8.30 -12.25 -25.29
N ASP A 64 8.01 -13.01 -26.34
CA ASP A 64 8.29 -12.58 -27.70
C ASP A 64 7.54 -11.29 -28.04
N GLN A 65 8.14 -10.48 -28.92
CA GLN A 65 7.65 -9.15 -29.26
C GLN A 65 6.24 -9.19 -29.87
N ASP A 66 6.02 -10.10 -30.82
CA ASP A 66 4.74 -10.31 -31.51
C ASP A 66 3.61 -10.73 -30.55
N VAL A 67 3.92 -11.54 -29.54
CA VAL A 67 2.99 -11.91 -28.47
C VAL A 67 2.55 -10.69 -27.68
N ILE A 68 3.48 -9.82 -27.29
CA ILE A 68 3.17 -8.58 -26.57
C ILE A 68 2.31 -7.65 -27.43
N ASP A 69 2.67 -7.49 -28.70
CA ASP A 69 1.96 -6.61 -29.63
C ASP A 69 0.52 -7.08 -29.84
N ARG A 70 0.32 -8.38 -30.07
CA ARG A 70 -1.03 -8.96 -30.20
C ARG A 70 -1.86 -8.81 -28.92
N LEU A 71 -1.27 -8.99 -27.74
CA LEU A 71 -2.01 -8.81 -26.48
C LEU A 71 -2.45 -7.35 -26.29
N LYS A 72 -1.56 -6.40 -26.61
CA LYS A 72 -1.78 -4.96 -26.46
C LYS A 72 -2.71 -4.35 -27.51
N GLU A 73 -2.86 -4.98 -28.68
CA GLU A 73 -3.75 -4.54 -29.77
C GLU A 73 -5.19 -4.23 -29.27
N GLY A 74 -5.70 -5.06 -28.35
CA GLY A 74 -7.02 -4.84 -27.74
C GLY A 74 -7.08 -3.73 -26.67
N GLY A 75 -6.05 -2.88 -26.57
CA GLY A 75 -6.01 -1.73 -25.68
C GLY A 75 -5.92 -2.06 -24.18
N PRO A 76 -6.36 -1.13 -23.31
CA PRO A 76 -6.34 -1.28 -21.85
C PRO A 76 -6.92 -2.63 -21.39
N GLY A 77 -6.37 -3.16 -20.29
CA GLY A 77 -6.77 -4.48 -19.78
C GLY A 77 -6.11 -5.68 -20.47
N TRP A 78 -5.14 -5.46 -21.35
CA TRP A 78 -4.40 -6.55 -22.01
C TRP A 78 -3.74 -7.53 -21.03
N GLN A 79 -3.23 -7.07 -19.88
CA GLN A 79 -2.66 -7.95 -18.85
C GLN A 79 -3.72 -8.87 -18.23
N THR A 80 -4.95 -8.39 -18.08
CA THR A 80 -6.08 -9.21 -17.60
C THR A 80 -6.43 -10.29 -18.62
N ARG A 81 -6.46 -9.94 -19.91
CA ARG A 81 -6.66 -10.92 -21.01
C ARG A 81 -5.51 -11.92 -21.08
N ALA A 82 -4.27 -11.47 -20.91
CA ALA A 82 -3.09 -12.33 -20.86
C ALA A 82 -3.19 -13.34 -19.70
N ASN A 83 -3.55 -12.88 -18.51
CA ASN A 83 -3.76 -13.77 -17.36
C ASN A 83 -4.91 -14.77 -17.62
N ALA A 84 -6.01 -14.34 -18.24
CA ALA A 84 -7.11 -15.25 -18.60
C ALA A 84 -6.66 -16.32 -19.61
N ALA A 85 -5.86 -15.95 -20.61
CA ALA A 85 -5.27 -16.89 -21.57
C ALA A 85 -4.34 -17.90 -20.89
N LEU A 86 -3.49 -17.43 -19.98
CA LEU A 86 -2.61 -18.31 -19.19
C LEU A 86 -3.41 -19.27 -18.32
N ARG A 87 -4.45 -18.81 -17.62
CA ARG A 87 -5.36 -19.67 -16.84
C ARG A 87 -5.94 -20.77 -17.71
N LYS A 88 -6.49 -20.43 -18.87
CA LYS A 88 -7.03 -21.40 -19.83
C LYS A 88 -5.97 -22.41 -20.28
N ALA A 89 -4.76 -21.96 -20.58
CA ALA A 89 -3.66 -22.82 -21.04
C ALA A 89 -3.22 -23.84 -19.98
N VAL A 90 -3.31 -23.49 -18.68
CA VAL A 90 -2.99 -24.39 -17.57
C VAL A 90 -4.22 -25.12 -16.98
N GLY A 91 -5.37 -25.06 -17.65
CA GLY A 91 -6.59 -25.77 -17.22
C GLY A 91 -7.33 -25.13 -16.03
N LEU A 92 -7.06 -23.87 -15.72
CA LEU A 92 -7.77 -23.10 -14.69
C LEU A 92 -8.96 -22.35 -15.30
N LYS A 93 -10.11 -22.39 -14.61
CA LYS A 93 -11.31 -21.61 -14.97
C LYS A 93 -11.10 -20.11 -14.74
#